data_AF-A0A087H014-F1
#
_entry.id   AF-A0A087H014-F1
#
_cell.length_a   1.000
_cell.length_b   1.000
_cell.length_c   1.000
_cell.angle_alpha   90.00
_cell.angle_beta   90.00
_cell.angle_gamma   90.00
#
_symmetry.space_group_name_H-M   'P 1'
#
loop_
_entity.id
_entity.type
_entity.pdbx_description
1 polymer ?
#
loop_
_entity_poly.entity_id
_entity_poly.type
_entity_poly.pdbx_seq_one_letter_code
_entity_poly.pdbx_strand_id
1 'polypeptide(L)'
;MYSSCGDLGSAQRVFDESVLKDLPAWNSVVNAYAKAGFIDVARKVFDEMPERNVISWSCLINGYVMCGRNREAIDLFREMQLRKTNEDLIRPNEFTMSTVISACGRLGALEQGKWVHAYIEKYNVEIDIVLGTALIDMYAKCGSLERAKRVFDDLGAKKDVKAYSAMICCLAMYGVTEECFELFIEMTRSSNMKPNSVTFVGVLGACVHRGLIKEGESYFAMIIERFGISPSIQHYGCMVDLYGRAGLIEEAERFIASMPMEPDVLIWGSLLSGSRMLGDIKTCEAALKRIIELEPMNSGAYVLLSNVYAKTGRWIEVKRIRHEMEVQGIKKVPGCSSVEVDGVIHEFVVGDESKEDSERIYAMLDEIMQRLKEAGYVSDTKEVLLDLDEEGKEMALSYHSEKLAIAFCLMKTRPGTPVRIIKNLRICGDCHLVMKMISKIFGREIVVRDCNRFHHFRDGSCSCRDYW
;
A
#
# COMPACT_ATOMS: atom_id res chain seq x y z
N MET A 1 27.08 4.01 -21.74
CA MET A 1 26.26 4.32 -22.93
C MET A 1 25.20 3.23 -23.15
N TYR A 2 25.58 1.96 -23.37
CA TYR A 2 24.64 0.85 -23.58
C TYR A 2 23.66 0.59 -22.41
N SER A 3 24.14 0.66 -21.16
CA SER A 3 23.30 0.57 -19.94
C SER A 3 22.21 1.65 -19.87
N SER A 4 22.51 2.87 -20.33
CA SER A 4 21.55 3.98 -20.40
C SER A 4 20.50 3.81 -21.50
N CYS A 5 20.74 2.93 -22.48
CA CYS A 5 19.85 2.64 -23.60
C CYS A 5 19.07 1.33 -23.44
N GLY A 6 19.20 0.63 -22.31
CA GLY A 6 18.46 -0.60 -22.00
C GLY A 6 18.99 -1.87 -22.67
N ASP A 7 20.10 -1.81 -23.42
CA ASP A 7 20.73 -3.00 -24.01
C ASP A 7 21.67 -3.68 -22.99
N LEU A 8 21.08 -4.56 -22.18
CA LEU A 8 21.79 -5.31 -21.15
C LEU A 8 22.84 -6.27 -21.74
N GLY A 9 22.57 -6.87 -22.91
CA GLY A 9 23.45 -7.85 -23.52
C GLY A 9 24.73 -7.21 -24.07
N SER A 10 24.62 -6.04 -24.69
CA SER A 10 25.79 -5.28 -25.14
C SER A 10 26.51 -4.60 -23.96
N ALA A 11 25.79 -4.14 -22.93
CA ALA A 11 26.41 -3.62 -21.72
C ALA A 11 27.28 -4.67 -21.02
N GLN A 12 26.79 -5.91 -20.88
CA GLN A 12 27.53 -7.01 -20.27
C GLN A 12 28.73 -7.43 -21.13
N ARG A 13 28.57 -7.54 -22.46
CA ARG A 13 29.69 -7.87 -23.36
C ARG A 13 30.82 -6.85 -23.30
N VAL A 14 30.50 -5.56 -23.41
CA VAL A 14 31.51 -4.49 -23.32
C VAL A 14 32.17 -4.47 -21.94
N PHE A 15 31.42 -4.80 -20.90
CA PHE A 15 31.96 -4.91 -19.56
C PHE A 15 32.95 -6.08 -19.44
N ASP A 16 32.60 -7.26 -19.95
CA ASP A 16 33.44 -8.46 -19.90
C ASP A 16 34.67 -8.41 -20.80
N GLU A 17 34.59 -7.71 -21.93
CA GLU A 17 35.71 -7.45 -22.83
C GLU A 17 36.67 -6.37 -22.30
N SER A 18 36.28 -5.61 -21.27
CA SER A 18 37.14 -4.59 -20.68
C SER A 18 38.28 -5.19 -19.86
N VAL A 19 39.52 -4.82 -20.20
CA VAL A 19 40.76 -5.26 -19.52
C VAL A 19 40.87 -4.68 -18.10
N LEU A 20 40.29 -3.49 -17.86
CA LEU A 20 40.23 -2.86 -16.54
C LEU A 20 38.79 -2.39 -16.28
N LYS A 21 38.13 -3.06 -15.33
CA LYS A 21 36.78 -2.72 -14.88
C LYS A 21 36.87 -1.73 -13.73
N ASP A 22 36.75 -0.43 -14.02
CA ASP A 22 36.73 0.61 -13.01
C ASP A 22 35.40 0.64 -12.23
N LEU A 23 35.40 1.30 -11.07
CA LEU A 23 34.23 1.36 -10.19
C LEU A 23 32.98 1.96 -10.87
N PRO A 24 33.08 3.01 -11.71
CA PRO A 24 31.95 3.48 -12.52
C PRO A 24 31.37 2.43 -13.50
N ALA A 25 32.21 1.61 -14.14
CA ALA A 25 31.73 0.54 -15.02
C ALA A 25 30.93 -0.51 -14.24
N TRP A 26 31.43 -0.96 -13.08
CA TRP A 26 30.70 -1.87 -12.19
C TRP A 26 29.34 -1.29 -11.77
N ASN A 27 29.33 -0.04 -11.30
CA ASN A 27 28.10 0.66 -10.90
C ASN A 27 27.09 0.76 -12.05
N SER A 28 27.58 0.98 -13.27
CA SER A 28 26.72 1.09 -14.46
C SER A 28 26.04 -0.22 -14.83
N VAL A 29 26.70 -1.37 -14.64
CA VAL A 29 26.13 -2.70 -14.91
C VAL A 29 25.15 -3.12 -13.82
N VAL A 30 25.50 -2.92 -12.54
CA VAL A 30 24.58 -3.17 -11.41
C VAL A 30 23.30 -2.37 -11.57
N ASN A 31 23.42 -1.07 -11.87
CA ASN A 31 22.27 -0.21 -12.09
C ASN A 31 21.44 -0.63 -13.33
N ALA A 32 22.07 -1.14 -14.38
CA ALA A 32 21.37 -1.64 -15.57
C ALA A 32 20.46 -2.83 -15.23
N TYR A 33 21.03 -3.86 -14.60
CA TYR A 33 20.28 -5.05 -14.20
C TYR A 33 19.20 -4.74 -13.18
N ALA A 34 19.50 -3.88 -12.20
CA ALA A 34 18.53 -3.41 -11.21
C ALA A 34 17.34 -2.69 -11.88
N LYS A 35 17.60 -1.77 -12.82
CA LYS A 35 16.54 -1.04 -13.54
C LYS A 35 15.71 -1.94 -14.45
N ALA A 36 16.29 -3.01 -14.96
CA ALA A 36 15.60 -3.99 -15.79
C ALA A 36 14.84 -5.06 -14.99
N GLY A 37 14.85 -5.00 -13.66
CA GLY A 37 14.14 -5.95 -12.79
C GLY A 37 14.92 -7.25 -12.51
N PHE A 38 16.11 -7.42 -13.08
CA PHE A 38 16.98 -8.58 -12.83
C PHE A 38 17.82 -8.39 -11.56
N ILE A 39 17.13 -8.15 -10.44
CA ILE A 39 17.77 -7.76 -9.18
C ILE A 39 18.69 -8.85 -8.61
N ASP A 40 18.38 -10.14 -8.81
CA ASP A 40 19.25 -11.24 -8.37
C ASP A 40 20.57 -11.27 -9.18
N VAL A 41 20.51 -10.91 -10.46
CA VAL A 41 21.72 -10.77 -11.30
C VAL A 41 22.50 -9.54 -10.85
N ALA A 42 21.82 -8.42 -10.60
CA ALA A 42 22.44 -7.21 -10.08
C ALA A 42 23.16 -7.46 -8.74
N ARG A 43 22.56 -8.26 -7.83
CA ARG A 43 23.20 -8.70 -6.57
C ARG A 43 24.46 -9.49 -6.82
N LYS A 44 24.43 -10.47 -7.74
CA LYS A 44 25.63 -11.28 -8.09
C LYS A 44 26.76 -10.41 -8.62
N VAL A 45 26.47 -9.51 -9.57
CA VAL A 45 27.46 -8.56 -10.10
C VAL A 45 28.00 -7.67 -8.98
N PHE A 46 27.13 -7.21 -8.08
CA PHE A 46 27.53 -6.42 -6.92
C PHE A 46 28.42 -7.21 -5.94
N ASP A 47 28.18 -8.51 -5.75
CA ASP A 47 29.00 -9.41 -4.93
C ASP A 47 30.41 -9.65 -5.49
N GLU A 48 30.55 -9.57 -6.81
CA GLU A 48 31.82 -9.71 -7.51
C GLU A 48 32.67 -8.41 -7.50
N MET A 49 32.08 -7.27 -7.12
CA MET A 49 32.80 -5.99 -7.08
C MET A 49 33.98 -6.02 -6.10
N PRO A 50 35.21 -5.68 -6.54
CA PRO A 50 36.39 -5.66 -5.67
C PRO A 50 36.29 -4.53 -4.63
N GLU A 51 35.75 -3.38 -5.05
CA GLU A 51 35.50 -2.22 -4.20
C GLU A 51 34.06 -1.75 -4.37
N ARG A 52 33.46 -1.23 -3.30
CA ARG A 52 32.08 -0.74 -3.29
C ARG A 52 32.04 0.61 -2.60
N ASN A 53 31.40 1.59 -3.23
CA ASN A 53 31.20 2.91 -2.63
C ASN A 53 29.71 3.18 -2.39
N VAL A 54 29.41 4.36 -1.83
CA VAL A 54 28.03 4.81 -1.58
C VAL A 54 27.12 4.69 -2.80
N ILE A 55 27.65 4.89 -4.03
CA ILE A 55 26.88 4.77 -5.27
C ILE A 55 26.52 3.30 -5.52
N SER A 56 27.48 2.38 -5.40
CA SER A 56 27.24 0.93 -5.57
C SER A 56 26.10 0.45 -4.69
N TRP A 57 26.15 0.78 -3.39
CA TRP A 57 25.13 0.41 -2.41
C TRP A 57 23.79 1.07 -2.72
N SER A 58 23.78 2.38 -3.00
CA SER A 58 22.55 3.12 -3.31
C SER A 58 21.84 2.59 -4.53
N CYS A 59 22.58 2.24 -5.60
CA CYS A 59 22.01 1.65 -6.81
C CYS A 59 21.33 0.32 -6.52
N LEU A 60 22.00 -0.56 -5.75
CA LEU A 60 21.45 -1.86 -5.44
C LEU A 60 20.23 -1.76 -4.50
N ILE A 61 20.31 -0.96 -3.43
CA ILE A 61 19.19 -0.70 -2.51
C ILE A 61 17.97 -0.17 -3.29
N ASN A 62 18.17 0.81 -4.17
CA ASN A 62 17.09 1.33 -5.02
C ASN A 62 16.55 0.27 -5.98
N GLY A 63 17.41 -0.60 -6.53
CA GLY A 63 17.00 -1.75 -7.32
C GLY A 63 16.05 -2.69 -6.59
N TYR A 64 16.37 -3.06 -5.35
CA TYR A 64 15.50 -3.88 -4.51
C TYR A 64 14.14 -3.21 -4.27
N VAL A 65 14.13 -1.90 -3.95
CA VAL A 65 12.89 -1.12 -3.77
C VAL A 65 12.06 -1.08 -5.05
N MET A 66 12.68 -0.86 -6.22
CA MET A 66 11.99 -0.86 -7.51
C MET A 66 11.36 -2.22 -7.85
N CYS A 67 11.99 -3.31 -7.43
CA CYS A 67 11.47 -4.67 -7.61
C CYS A 67 10.46 -5.10 -6.53
N GLY A 68 10.05 -4.20 -5.63
CA GLY A 68 9.12 -4.50 -4.53
C GLY A 68 9.73 -5.30 -3.37
N ARG A 69 11.03 -5.59 -3.41
CA ARG A 69 11.79 -6.33 -2.38
C ARG A 69 12.23 -5.40 -1.24
N ASN A 70 11.26 -4.74 -0.61
CA ASN A 70 11.50 -3.66 0.34
C ASN A 70 12.22 -4.13 1.62
N ARG A 71 11.91 -5.35 2.11
CA ARG A 71 12.56 -5.90 3.33
C ARG A 71 14.06 -6.06 3.11
N GLU A 72 14.42 -6.64 1.97
CA GLU A 72 15.82 -6.87 1.59
C GLU A 72 16.57 -5.57 1.30
N ALA A 73 15.89 -4.53 0.80
CA ALA A 73 16.48 -3.21 0.68
C ALA A 73 16.90 -2.62 2.05
N ILE A 74 16.09 -2.84 3.10
CA ILE A 74 16.41 -2.38 4.47
C ILE A 74 17.54 -3.22 5.07
N ASP A 75 17.54 -4.53 4.84
CA ASP A 75 18.64 -5.40 5.30
C ASP A 75 19.96 -5.06 4.59
N LEU A 76 19.90 -4.73 3.30
CA LEU A 76 21.07 -4.25 2.54
C LEU A 76 21.59 -2.90 3.05
N PHE A 77 20.70 -2.01 3.50
CA PHE A 77 21.11 -0.77 4.17
C PHE A 77 21.81 -1.03 5.50
N ARG A 78 21.33 -1.99 6.30
CA ARG A 78 22.04 -2.43 7.51
C ARG A 78 23.40 -3.02 7.18
N GLU A 79 23.49 -3.83 6.11
CA GLU A 79 24.76 -4.36 5.61
C GLU A 79 25.73 -3.23 5.25
N MET A 80 25.28 -2.23 4.49
CA MET A 80 26.06 -1.06 4.09
C MET A 80 26.69 -0.35 5.30
N GLN A 81 25.93 -0.16 6.38
CA GLN A 81 26.39 0.53 7.59
C GLN A 81 27.45 -0.23 8.38
N LEU A 82 27.50 -1.57 8.25
CA LEU A 82 28.51 -2.41 8.92
C LEU A 82 29.82 -2.49 8.12
N ARG A 83 29.83 -2.03 6.86
CA ARG A 83 30.99 -2.14 5.97
C ARG A 83 31.91 -0.92 6.11
N LYS A 84 33.21 -1.19 6.00
CA LYS A 84 34.27 -0.18 5.98
C LYS A 84 34.97 -0.19 4.64
N THR A 85 35.36 0.98 4.17
CA THR A 85 36.28 1.19 3.03
C THR A 85 37.41 2.06 3.51
N ASN A 86 38.65 1.57 3.43
CA ASN A 86 39.85 2.32 3.83
C ASN A 86 39.74 2.94 5.24
N GLU A 87 39.35 2.11 6.21
CA GLU A 87 39.16 2.46 7.64
C GLU A 87 37.96 3.36 7.96
N ASP A 88 37.34 4.00 6.97
CA ASP A 88 36.11 4.80 7.13
C ASP A 88 34.83 3.99 6.87
N LEU A 89 33.76 4.34 7.60
CA LEU A 89 32.42 3.81 7.38
C LEU A 89 31.85 4.34 6.07
N ILE A 90 31.21 3.47 5.28
CA ILE A 90 30.47 3.90 4.10
C ILE A 90 29.21 4.61 4.58
N ARG A 91 29.20 5.94 4.50
CA ARG A 91 28.05 6.75 4.90
C ARG A 91 26.99 6.80 3.79
N PRO A 92 25.72 6.49 4.11
CA PRO A 92 24.58 6.74 3.23
C PRO A 92 24.48 8.23 2.89
N ASN A 93 24.07 8.53 1.66
CA ASN A 93 23.75 9.90 1.24
C ASN A 93 22.22 10.13 1.26
N GLU A 94 21.79 11.35 0.95
CA GLU A 94 20.38 11.78 0.97
C GLU A 94 19.51 10.89 0.08
N PHE A 95 20.04 10.45 -1.06
CA PHE A 95 19.38 9.52 -1.97
C PHE A 95 19.20 8.14 -1.32
N THR A 96 20.26 7.55 -0.73
CA THR A 96 20.15 6.28 0.00
C THR A 96 19.10 6.39 1.10
N MET A 97 19.12 7.46 1.89
CA MET A 97 18.17 7.65 2.99
C MET A 97 16.73 7.77 2.49
N SER A 98 16.49 8.54 1.41
CA SER A 98 15.18 8.67 0.79
C SER A 98 14.64 7.32 0.29
N THR A 99 15.49 6.52 -0.35
CA THR A 99 15.13 5.18 -0.83
C THR A 99 14.76 4.24 0.32
N VAL A 100 15.55 4.21 1.40
CA VAL A 100 15.30 3.34 2.55
C VAL A 100 14.05 3.78 3.32
N ILE A 101 13.83 5.09 3.49
CA ILE A 101 12.60 5.65 4.08
C ILE A 101 11.37 5.25 3.25
N SER A 102 11.45 5.29 1.92
CA SER A 102 10.36 4.82 1.05
C SER A 102 10.08 3.33 1.23
N ALA A 103 11.12 2.50 1.37
CA ALA A 103 10.98 1.07 1.66
C ALA A 103 10.25 0.83 3.00
N CYS A 104 10.61 1.57 4.04
CA CYS A 104 9.93 1.52 5.34
C CYS A 104 8.45 1.87 5.20
N GLY A 105 8.11 2.93 4.45
CA GLY A 105 6.72 3.33 4.22
C GLY A 105 5.89 2.27 3.47
N ARG A 106 6.48 1.62 2.47
CA ARG A 106 5.82 0.55 1.69
C ARG A 106 5.47 -0.66 2.57
N LEU A 107 6.42 -1.09 3.40
CA LEU A 107 6.21 -2.13 4.42
C LEU A 107 5.36 -1.66 5.61
N GLY A 108 5.18 -0.35 5.73
CA GLY A 108 4.72 0.37 6.93
C GLY A 108 5.43 -0.06 8.22
N ALA A 109 6.75 -0.25 8.11
CA ALA A 109 7.66 -0.53 9.21
C ALA A 109 7.99 0.78 9.94
N LEU A 110 7.09 1.17 10.86
CA LEU A 110 7.19 2.40 11.62
C LEU A 110 8.48 2.48 12.43
N GLU A 111 8.84 1.46 13.21
CA GLU A 111 10.02 1.44 14.10
C GLU A 111 11.31 1.52 13.31
N GLN A 112 11.42 0.74 12.22
CA GLN A 112 12.52 0.85 11.27
C GLN A 112 12.59 2.26 10.67
N GLY A 113 11.46 2.84 10.25
CA GLY A 113 11.39 4.22 9.76
C GLY A 113 11.82 5.25 10.81
N LYS A 114 11.45 5.07 12.09
CA LYS A 114 11.90 5.94 13.20
C LYS A 114 13.41 5.86 13.36
N TRP A 115 13.96 4.66 13.28
CA TRP A 115 15.39 4.44 13.45
C TRP A 115 16.19 5.05 12.29
N VAL A 116 15.73 4.92 11.05
CA VAL A 116 16.35 5.59 9.89
C VAL A 116 16.27 7.12 10.05
N HIS A 117 15.14 7.66 10.50
CA HIS A 117 15.03 9.10 10.77
C HIS A 117 15.98 9.55 11.91
N ALA A 118 16.05 8.81 13.01
CA ALA A 118 17.02 9.10 14.08
C ALA A 118 18.47 9.03 13.60
N TYR A 119 18.78 8.17 12.61
CA TYR A 119 20.07 8.14 11.95
C TYR A 119 20.33 9.44 11.16
N ILE A 120 19.36 9.93 10.38
CA ILE A 120 19.45 11.21 9.64
C ILE A 120 19.83 12.34 10.60
N GLU A 121 19.11 12.46 11.72
CA GLU A 121 19.35 13.47 12.75
C GLU A 121 20.73 13.31 13.39
N LYS A 122 21.08 12.09 13.84
CA LYS A 122 22.34 11.81 14.54
C LYS A 122 23.57 12.15 13.70
N TYR A 123 23.52 11.91 12.39
CA TYR A 123 24.63 12.15 11.48
C TYR A 123 24.53 13.48 10.71
N ASN A 124 23.58 14.34 11.07
CA ASN A 124 23.33 15.64 10.43
C ASN A 124 23.20 15.56 8.91
N VAL A 125 22.52 14.53 8.40
CA VAL A 125 22.16 14.46 6.98
C VAL A 125 21.13 15.55 6.70
N GLU A 126 21.39 16.41 5.72
CA GLU A 126 20.47 17.51 5.44
C GLU A 126 19.10 16.98 4.98
N ILE A 127 18.05 17.40 5.68
CA ILE A 127 16.67 17.18 5.24
C ILE A 127 16.32 18.26 4.23
N ASP A 128 16.57 17.92 2.96
CA ASP A 128 16.07 18.68 1.83
C ASP A 128 14.58 18.38 1.57
N ILE A 129 14.02 19.02 0.55
CA ILE A 129 12.61 18.84 0.21
C ILE A 129 12.28 17.41 -0.23
N VAL A 130 13.23 16.70 -0.85
CA VAL A 130 13.04 15.33 -1.33
C VAL A 130 12.96 14.38 -0.15
N LEU A 131 13.95 14.44 0.75
CA LEU A 131 14.01 13.61 1.94
C LEU A 131 12.87 13.94 2.91
N GLY A 132 12.54 15.23 3.08
CA GLY A 132 11.40 15.67 3.89
C GLY A 132 10.07 15.13 3.38
N THR A 133 9.83 15.20 2.06
CA THR A 133 8.63 14.63 1.43
C THR A 133 8.57 13.12 1.61
N ALA A 134 9.71 12.41 1.48
CA ALA A 134 9.79 10.97 1.71
C ALA A 134 9.48 10.59 3.17
N LEU A 135 9.94 11.40 4.14
CA LEU A 135 9.64 11.22 5.57
C LEU A 135 8.15 11.45 5.88
N ILE A 136 7.51 12.44 5.28
CA ILE A 136 6.06 12.66 5.38
C ILE A 136 5.31 11.43 4.86
N ASP A 137 5.63 10.96 3.64
CA ASP A 137 5.00 9.79 3.02
C ASP A 137 5.20 8.52 3.85
N MET A 138 6.41 8.30 4.38
CA MET A 138 6.72 7.17 5.24
C MET A 138 5.89 7.19 6.53
N TYR A 139 5.88 8.31 7.28
CA TYR A 139 5.10 8.38 8.52
C TYR A 139 3.60 8.29 8.28
N ALA A 140 3.11 8.89 7.18
CA ALA A 140 1.74 8.75 6.74
C ALA A 140 1.40 7.26 6.55
N LYS A 141 2.17 6.56 5.73
CA LYS A 141 1.98 5.14 5.42
C LYS A 141 2.22 4.19 6.60
N CYS A 142 2.96 4.61 7.63
CA CYS A 142 3.22 3.81 8.82
C CYS A 142 2.22 4.03 9.97
N GLY A 143 1.14 4.80 9.76
CA GLY A 143 0.11 5.00 10.79
C GLY A 143 0.50 6.02 11.87
N SER A 144 1.30 7.05 11.52
CA SER A 144 1.77 8.08 12.45
C SER A 144 1.57 9.51 11.89
N LEU A 145 0.33 9.97 11.79
CA LEU A 145 -0.05 11.31 11.30
C LEU A 145 0.68 12.45 12.04
N GLU A 146 0.83 12.34 13.36
CA GLU A 146 1.44 13.39 14.19
C GLU A 146 2.93 13.58 13.87
N ARG A 147 3.62 12.55 13.38
CA ARG A 147 5.02 12.67 12.95
C ARG A 147 5.12 13.19 11.53
N ALA A 148 4.18 12.82 10.66
CA ALA A 148 4.09 13.39 9.33
C ALA A 148 3.86 14.91 9.40
N LYS A 149 2.93 15.38 10.25
CA LYS A 149 2.68 16.80 10.51
C LYS A 149 3.93 17.52 11.04
N ARG A 150 4.62 16.94 12.03
CA ARG A 150 5.87 17.51 12.56
C ARG A 150 6.93 17.69 11.48
N VAL A 151 7.20 16.66 10.67
CA VAL A 151 8.16 16.78 9.56
C VAL A 151 7.74 17.85 8.56
N PHE A 152 6.45 17.91 8.23
CA PHE A 152 5.93 18.96 7.37
C PHE A 152 6.18 20.34 7.96
N ASP A 153 5.89 20.57 9.23
CA ASP A 153 6.10 21.84 9.91
C ASP A 153 7.59 22.23 9.99
N ASP A 154 8.46 21.27 10.31
CA ASP A 154 9.91 21.45 10.41
C ASP A 154 10.56 21.86 9.07
N LEU A 155 9.93 21.57 7.92
CA LEU A 155 10.39 22.07 6.62
C LEU A 155 10.31 23.60 6.51
N GLY A 156 9.46 24.26 7.31
CA GLY A 156 9.35 25.71 7.37
C GLY A 156 9.19 26.36 5.99
N ALA A 157 10.09 27.27 5.63
CA ALA A 157 10.07 27.97 4.34
C ALA A 157 10.52 27.10 3.14
N LYS A 158 11.07 25.89 3.36
CA LYS A 158 11.45 24.95 2.30
C LYS A 158 10.26 24.21 1.69
N LYS A 159 9.07 24.29 2.31
CA LYS A 159 7.83 23.65 1.82
C LYS A 159 7.57 24.06 0.36
N ASP A 160 7.43 23.08 -0.51
CA ASP A 160 7.06 23.27 -1.91
C ASP A 160 5.74 22.55 -2.24
N VAL A 161 5.36 22.58 -3.51
CA VAL A 161 4.17 21.89 -4.02
C VAL A 161 4.18 20.40 -3.68
N LYS A 162 5.35 19.73 -3.65
CA LYS A 162 5.45 18.30 -3.33
C LYS A 162 5.17 18.03 -1.85
N ALA A 163 5.73 18.83 -0.95
CA ALA A 163 5.45 18.71 0.48
C ALA A 163 3.97 18.93 0.81
N TYR A 164 3.34 19.98 0.24
CA TYR A 164 1.91 20.22 0.40
C TYR A 164 1.07 19.06 -0.16
N SER A 165 1.36 18.60 -1.38
CA SER A 165 0.66 17.45 -1.97
C SER A 165 0.80 16.18 -1.12
N ALA A 166 1.99 15.89 -0.59
CA ALA A 166 2.21 14.73 0.27
C ALA A 166 1.41 14.84 1.58
N MET A 167 1.37 16.02 2.20
CA MET A 167 0.61 16.24 3.42
C MET A 167 -0.90 16.20 3.18
N ILE A 168 -1.40 16.74 2.06
CA ILE A 168 -2.81 16.66 1.64
C ILE A 168 -3.21 15.19 1.42
N CYS A 169 -2.40 14.41 0.67
CA CYS A 169 -2.64 12.97 0.50
C CYS A 169 -2.60 12.21 1.84
N CYS A 170 -1.71 12.61 2.76
CA CYS A 170 -1.66 12.06 4.11
C CYS A 170 -2.98 12.33 4.86
N LEU A 171 -3.45 13.57 4.91
CA LEU A 171 -4.71 13.93 5.59
C LEU A 171 -5.91 13.18 4.97
N ALA A 172 -5.94 13.07 3.65
CA ALA A 172 -6.95 12.29 2.93
C ALA A 172 -6.96 10.82 3.36
N MET A 173 -5.79 10.16 3.41
CA MET A 173 -5.65 8.75 3.80
C MET A 173 -6.14 8.45 5.23
N TYR A 174 -6.09 9.44 6.12
CA TYR A 174 -6.59 9.36 7.49
C TYR A 174 -8.06 9.82 7.63
N GLY A 175 -8.68 10.30 6.55
CA GLY A 175 -10.05 10.83 6.57
C GLY A 175 -10.19 12.15 7.33
N VAL A 176 -9.10 12.90 7.53
CA VAL A 176 -9.10 14.20 8.22
C VAL A 176 -9.39 15.32 7.21
N THR A 177 -10.61 15.29 6.70
CA THR A 177 -11.03 16.05 5.51
C THR A 177 -11.04 17.57 5.71
N GLU A 178 -11.39 18.04 6.91
CA GLU A 178 -11.42 19.48 7.23
C GLU A 178 -10.01 20.08 7.12
N GLU A 179 -9.03 19.52 7.83
CA GLU A 179 -7.63 19.95 7.74
C GLU A 179 -7.08 19.79 6.32
N CYS A 180 -7.49 18.75 5.59
CA CYS A 180 -7.09 18.52 4.20
C CYS A 180 -7.51 19.70 3.29
N PHE A 181 -8.75 20.17 3.43
CA PHE A 181 -9.27 21.29 2.65
C PHE A 181 -8.67 22.62 3.10
N GLU A 182 -8.46 22.83 4.40
CA GLU A 182 -7.77 24.01 4.92
C GLU A 182 -6.35 24.13 4.36
N LEU A 183 -5.60 23.03 4.35
CA LEU A 183 -4.24 23.01 3.82
C LEU A 183 -4.20 23.24 2.30
N PHE A 184 -5.18 22.71 1.56
CA PHE A 184 -5.33 23.02 0.13
C PHE A 184 -5.63 24.52 -0.08
N ILE A 185 -6.52 25.11 0.72
CA ILE A 185 -6.84 26.53 0.64
C ILE A 185 -5.61 27.38 0.97
N GLU A 186 -4.86 27.05 2.02
CA GLU A 186 -3.59 27.71 2.38
C GLU A 186 -2.60 27.69 1.21
N MET A 187 -2.42 26.52 0.59
CA MET A 187 -1.56 26.35 -0.59
C MET A 187 -2.00 27.28 -1.72
N THR A 188 -3.29 27.34 -2.04
CA THR A 188 -3.81 28.18 -3.15
C THR A 188 -3.75 29.69 -2.89
N ARG A 189 -3.64 30.11 -1.63
CA ARG A 189 -3.46 31.53 -1.26
C ARG A 189 -2.02 32.00 -1.45
N SER A 190 -1.07 31.08 -1.43
CA SER A 190 0.35 31.39 -1.60
C SER A 190 0.68 31.63 -3.08
N SER A 191 1.21 32.81 -3.41
CA SER A 191 1.44 33.23 -4.80
C SER A 191 2.38 32.32 -5.60
N ASN A 192 3.29 31.60 -4.91
CA ASN A 192 4.28 30.72 -5.51
C ASN A 192 3.90 29.23 -5.49
N MET A 193 2.71 28.88 -4.97
CA MET A 193 2.28 27.49 -4.85
C MET A 193 1.03 27.25 -5.68
N LYS A 194 1.18 26.50 -6.77
CA LYS A 194 0.05 26.05 -7.58
C LYS A 194 -0.20 24.56 -7.35
N PRO A 195 -1.42 24.16 -6.99
CA PRO A 195 -1.82 22.75 -6.98
C PRO A 195 -1.42 22.07 -8.29
N ASN A 196 -0.98 20.82 -8.18
CA ASN A 196 -0.70 19.96 -9.32
C ASN A 196 -1.66 18.76 -9.33
N SER A 197 -1.50 17.87 -10.31
CA SER A 197 -2.31 16.66 -10.42
C SER A 197 -2.33 15.84 -9.11
N VAL A 198 -1.18 15.66 -8.46
CA VAL A 198 -1.10 14.90 -7.19
C VAL A 198 -1.89 15.59 -6.06
N THR A 199 -1.87 16.93 -6.00
CA THR A 199 -2.66 17.68 -5.01
C THR A 199 -4.15 17.35 -5.13
N PHE A 200 -4.67 17.34 -6.37
CA PHE A 200 -6.09 17.08 -6.62
C PHE A 200 -6.48 15.62 -6.38
N VAL A 201 -5.60 14.65 -6.65
CA VAL A 201 -5.81 13.26 -6.21
C VAL A 201 -6.01 13.18 -4.69
N GLY A 202 -5.20 13.92 -3.91
CA GLY A 202 -5.36 13.98 -2.46
C GLY A 202 -6.70 14.57 -2.02
N VAL A 203 -7.09 15.74 -2.58
CA VAL A 203 -8.36 16.41 -2.26
C VAL A 203 -9.58 15.56 -2.65
N LEU A 204 -9.58 14.97 -3.84
CA LEU A 204 -10.63 14.07 -4.29
C LEU A 204 -10.68 12.80 -3.42
N GLY A 205 -9.53 12.25 -3.03
CA GLY A 205 -9.45 11.14 -2.08
C GLY A 205 -10.09 11.48 -0.73
N ALA A 206 -9.92 12.70 -0.23
CA ALA A 206 -10.58 13.15 0.99
C ALA A 206 -12.12 13.22 0.82
N CYS A 207 -12.61 13.57 -0.37
CA CYS A 207 -14.04 13.53 -0.70
C CYS A 207 -14.57 12.08 -0.74
N VAL A 208 -13.81 11.16 -1.37
CA VAL A 208 -14.12 9.71 -1.42
C VAL A 208 -14.21 9.11 -0.01
N HIS A 209 -13.36 9.53 0.93
CA HIS A 209 -13.40 9.01 2.30
C HIS A 209 -14.60 9.48 3.12
N ARG A 210 -15.24 10.58 2.73
CA ARG A 210 -16.39 11.16 3.45
C ARG A 210 -17.70 11.10 2.66
N GLY A 211 -17.67 10.64 1.42
CA GLY A 211 -18.84 10.60 0.54
C GLY A 211 -19.33 12.00 0.14
N LEU A 212 -18.41 12.95 0.02
CA LEU A 212 -18.71 14.35 -0.30
C LEU A 212 -18.83 14.52 -1.83
N ILE A 213 -19.98 14.13 -2.38
CA ILE A 213 -20.20 14.09 -3.84
C ILE A 213 -20.08 15.50 -4.45
N LYS A 214 -20.78 16.48 -3.87
CA LYS A 214 -20.85 17.85 -4.41
C LYS A 214 -19.48 18.54 -4.37
N GLU A 215 -18.76 18.37 -3.27
CA GLU A 215 -17.41 18.87 -3.10
C GLU A 215 -16.45 18.18 -4.09
N GLY A 216 -16.56 16.86 -4.26
CA GLY A 216 -15.78 16.10 -5.24
C GLY A 216 -15.99 16.60 -6.67
N GLU A 217 -17.24 16.81 -7.08
CA GLU A 217 -17.59 17.39 -8.38
C GLU A 217 -17.02 18.80 -8.56
N SER A 218 -17.15 19.65 -7.52
CA SER A 218 -16.61 21.01 -7.52
C SER A 218 -15.08 21.03 -7.66
N TYR A 219 -14.37 20.20 -6.90
CA TYR A 219 -12.92 20.09 -6.99
C TYR A 219 -12.47 19.50 -8.32
N PHE A 220 -13.19 18.52 -8.88
CA PHE A 220 -12.89 17.96 -10.19
C PHE A 220 -13.03 18.99 -11.31
N ALA A 221 -14.12 19.78 -11.32
CA ALA A 221 -14.31 20.87 -12.27
C ALA A 221 -13.20 21.94 -12.14
N MET A 222 -12.80 22.26 -10.90
CA MET A 222 -11.74 23.23 -10.60
C MET A 222 -10.38 22.88 -11.25
N ILE A 223 -10.08 21.59 -11.45
CA ILE A 223 -8.84 21.11 -12.11
C ILE A 223 -8.66 21.80 -13.47
N ILE A 224 -9.72 21.80 -14.28
CA ILE A 224 -9.71 22.37 -15.63
C ILE A 224 -10.00 23.87 -15.56
N GLU A 225 -11.12 24.25 -14.93
CA GLU A 225 -11.68 25.60 -15.02
C GLU A 225 -10.78 26.67 -14.40
N ARG A 226 -10.11 26.35 -13.29
CA ARG A 226 -9.30 27.32 -12.53
C ARG A 226 -7.81 27.13 -12.73
N PHE A 227 -7.34 25.88 -12.81
CA PHE A 227 -5.92 25.58 -12.86
C PHE A 227 -5.42 25.13 -14.24
N GLY A 228 -6.32 24.89 -15.21
CA GLY A 228 -5.94 24.49 -16.56
C GLY A 228 -5.17 23.17 -16.61
N ILE A 229 -5.35 22.30 -15.61
CA ILE A 229 -4.70 21.00 -15.53
C ILE A 229 -5.57 20.00 -16.29
N SER A 230 -4.95 19.14 -17.10
CA SER A 230 -5.66 18.02 -17.72
C SER A 230 -5.88 16.93 -16.67
N PRO A 231 -7.12 16.48 -16.40
CA PRO A 231 -7.35 15.43 -15.43
C PRO A 231 -6.70 14.11 -15.88
N SER A 232 -5.82 13.55 -15.04
CA SER A 232 -5.26 12.21 -15.26
C SER A 232 -6.24 11.11 -14.87
N ILE A 233 -5.91 9.88 -15.26
CA ILE A 233 -6.70 8.67 -14.97
C ILE A 233 -6.98 8.49 -13.47
N GLN A 234 -6.07 8.93 -12.59
CA GLN A 234 -6.26 8.88 -11.14
C GLN A 234 -7.39 9.79 -10.67
N HIS A 235 -7.56 10.99 -11.25
CA HIS A 235 -8.69 11.86 -10.89
C HIS A 235 -10.02 11.22 -11.27
N TYR A 236 -10.08 10.60 -12.45
CA TYR A 236 -11.27 9.86 -12.89
C TYR A 236 -11.54 8.67 -11.96
N GLY A 237 -10.50 7.91 -11.60
CA GLY A 237 -10.59 6.82 -10.63
C GLY A 237 -11.15 7.25 -9.27
N CYS A 238 -10.75 8.42 -8.76
CA CYS A 238 -11.33 8.98 -7.52
C CYS A 238 -12.82 9.30 -7.66
N MET A 239 -13.25 9.90 -8.78
CA MET A 239 -14.67 10.23 -9.00
C MET A 239 -15.53 8.96 -9.17
N VAL A 240 -15.02 7.96 -9.89
CA VAL A 240 -15.70 6.65 -10.03
C VAL A 240 -15.82 5.96 -8.67
N ASP A 241 -14.79 6.00 -7.83
CA ASP A 241 -14.86 5.45 -6.46
C ASP A 241 -15.87 6.23 -5.59
N LEU A 242 -15.91 7.56 -5.72
CA LEU A 242 -16.87 8.42 -5.02
C LEU A 242 -18.32 8.08 -5.37
N TYR A 243 -18.64 8.00 -6.68
CA TYR A 243 -19.97 7.63 -7.15
C TYR A 243 -20.31 6.18 -6.78
N GLY A 244 -19.37 5.25 -6.97
CA GLY A 244 -19.55 3.84 -6.65
C GLY A 244 -19.89 3.61 -5.18
N ARG A 245 -19.23 4.31 -4.26
CA ARG A 245 -19.52 4.24 -2.80
C ARG A 245 -20.78 4.97 -2.38
N ALA A 246 -21.17 6.01 -3.11
CA ALA A 246 -22.45 6.68 -2.92
C ALA A 246 -23.64 5.85 -3.43
N GLY A 247 -23.39 4.72 -4.11
CA GLY A 247 -24.41 3.89 -4.72
C GLY A 247 -24.93 4.40 -6.06
N LEU A 248 -24.23 5.37 -6.67
CA LEU A 248 -24.57 6.03 -7.92
C LEU A 248 -23.87 5.31 -9.10
N ILE A 249 -24.24 4.04 -9.34
CA ILE A 249 -23.56 3.19 -10.33
C ILE A 249 -23.78 3.69 -11.76
N GLU A 250 -24.97 4.17 -12.08
CA GLU A 250 -25.27 4.70 -13.42
C GLU A 250 -24.47 5.98 -13.71
N GLU A 251 -24.30 6.85 -12.71
CA GLU A 251 -23.42 8.02 -12.78
C GLU A 251 -21.96 7.60 -12.98
N ALA A 252 -21.49 6.59 -12.24
CA ALA A 252 -20.14 6.06 -12.39
C ALA A 252 -19.89 5.51 -13.81
N GLU A 253 -20.83 4.74 -14.37
CA GLU A 253 -20.73 4.22 -15.74
C GLU A 253 -20.75 5.34 -16.79
N ARG A 254 -21.64 6.33 -16.63
CA ARG A 254 -21.65 7.53 -17.49
C ARG A 254 -20.35 8.32 -17.42
N PHE A 255 -19.76 8.41 -16.23
CA PHE A 255 -18.50 9.10 -16.01
C PHE A 255 -17.31 8.35 -16.62
N ILE A 256 -17.30 7.01 -16.57
CA ILE A 256 -16.33 6.18 -17.29
C ILE A 256 -16.46 6.39 -18.80
N ALA A 257 -17.69 6.43 -19.32
CA ALA A 257 -17.95 6.65 -20.75
C ALA A 257 -17.54 8.06 -21.24
N SER A 258 -17.46 9.05 -20.35
CA SER A 258 -17.03 10.42 -20.70
C SER A 258 -15.51 10.62 -20.64
N MET A 259 -14.75 9.60 -20.23
CA MET A 259 -13.30 9.69 -20.11
C MET A 259 -12.63 9.92 -21.48
N PRO A 260 -11.63 10.82 -21.55
CA PRO A 260 -10.86 11.06 -22.78
C PRO A 260 -9.76 10.01 -23.02
N MET A 261 -9.65 9.00 -22.17
CA MET A 261 -8.68 7.91 -22.24
C MET A 261 -9.34 6.57 -21.90
N GLU A 262 -8.70 5.46 -22.29
CA GLU A 262 -9.17 4.12 -21.93
C GLU A 262 -9.08 3.89 -20.41
N PRO A 263 -10.15 3.35 -19.78
CA PRO A 263 -10.13 3.05 -18.35
C PRO A 263 -9.16 1.90 -18.02
N ASP A 264 -8.38 2.07 -16.94
CA ASP A 264 -7.45 1.06 -16.45
C ASP A 264 -8.10 0.10 -15.44
N VAL A 265 -7.31 -0.86 -14.96
CA VAL A 265 -7.75 -1.84 -13.96
C VAL A 265 -8.25 -1.18 -12.68
N LEU A 266 -7.68 -0.04 -12.29
CA LEU A 266 -8.07 0.66 -11.07
C LEU A 266 -9.47 1.26 -11.19
N ILE A 267 -9.82 1.85 -12.34
CA ILE A 267 -11.16 2.39 -12.58
C ILE A 267 -12.22 1.30 -12.56
N TRP A 268 -11.99 0.21 -13.29
CA TRP A 268 -12.90 -0.94 -13.26
C TRP A 268 -12.98 -1.56 -11.86
N GLY A 269 -11.88 -1.56 -11.11
CA GLY A 269 -11.83 -1.97 -9.71
C GLY A 269 -12.68 -1.09 -8.79
N SER A 270 -12.66 0.24 -8.98
CA SER A 270 -13.50 1.19 -8.25
C SER A 270 -14.99 0.94 -8.53
N LEU A 271 -15.38 0.78 -9.81
CA LEU A 271 -16.75 0.45 -10.19
C LEU A 271 -17.19 -0.89 -9.59
N LEU A 272 -16.37 -1.93 -9.74
CA LEU A 272 -16.60 -3.26 -9.16
C LEU A 272 -16.83 -3.19 -7.65
N SER A 273 -16.01 -2.40 -6.93
CA SER A 273 -16.16 -2.25 -5.48
C SER A 273 -17.52 -1.65 -5.11
N GLY A 274 -17.97 -0.61 -5.81
CA GLY A 274 -19.28 0.02 -5.61
C GLY A 274 -20.43 -0.94 -5.91
N SER A 275 -20.42 -1.53 -7.11
CA SER A 275 -21.46 -2.47 -7.56
C SER A 275 -21.59 -3.69 -6.64
N ARG A 276 -20.46 -4.19 -6.11
CA ARG A 276 -20.46 -5.33 -5.19
C ARG A 276 -21.17 -5.01 -3.87
N MET A 277 -20.99 -3.81 -3.32
CA MET A 277 -21.66 -3.39 -2.08
C MET A 277 -23.18 -3.31 -2.26
N LEU A 278 -23.64 -2.89 -3.43
CA LEU A 278 -25.08 -2.81 -3.76
C LEU A 278 -25.67 -4.14 -4.22
N GLY A 279 -24.83 -5.16 -4.45
CA GLY A 279 -25.27 -6.44 -5.01
C GLY A 279 -25.64 -6.38 -6.50
N ASP A 280 -25.15 -5.38 -7.24
CA ASP A 280 -25.33 -5.31 -8.70
C ASP A 280 -24.40 -6.29 -9.40
N ILE A 281 -24.91 -7.50 -9.60
CA ILE A 281 -24.18 -8.61 -10.20
C ILE A 281 -23.83 -8.33 -11.67
N LYS A 282 -24.65 -7.59 -12.41
CA LYS A 282 -24.45 -7.36 -13.85
C LYS A 282 -23.22 -6.47 -14.07
N THR A 283 -23.17 -5.34 -13.38
CA THR A 283 -22.02 -4.43 -13.48
C THR A 283 -20.76 -5.06 -12.88
N CYS A 284 -20.87 -5.86 -11.81
CA CYS A 284 -19.75 -6.65 -11.29
C CYS A 284 -19.14 -7.57 -12.36
N GLU A 285 -19.97 -8.34 -13.05
CA GLU A 285 -19.52 -9.25 -14.11
C GLU A 285 -18.85 -8.49 -15.27
N ALA A 286 -19.45 -7.37 -15.70
CA ALA A 286 -18.90 -6.55 -16.78
C ALA A 286 -17.53 -5.96 -16.42
N ALA A 287 -17.40 -5.37 -15.22
CA ALA A 287 -16.14 -4.81 -14.73
C ALA A 287 -15.04 -5.88 -14.60
N LEU A 288 -15.37 -7.06 -14.07
CA LEU A 288 -14.41 -8.16 -13.92
C LEU A 288 -13.87 -8.67 -15.26
N LYS A 289 -14.73 -8.77 -16.29
CA LYS A 289 -14.27 -9.14 -17.64
C LYS A 289 -13.30 -8.12 -18.21
N ARG A 290 -13.58 -6.82 -18.04
CA ARG A 290 -12.65 -5.75 -18.44
C ARG A 290 -11.31 -5.81 -17.71
N ILE A 291 -11.31 -6.10 -16.41
CA ILE A 291 -10.07 -6.27 -15.65
C ILE A 291 -9.23 -7.43 -16.19
N ILE A 292 -9.87 -8.57 -16.48
CA ILE A 292 -9.18 -9.75 -17.03
C ILE A 292 -8.64 -9.48 -18.44
N GLU A 293 -9.38 -8.74 -19.27
CA GLU A 293 -8.93 -8.32 -20.61
C GLU A 293 -7.67 -7.44 -20.53
N LEU A 294 -7.60 -6.52 -19.56
CA LEU A 294 -6.47 -5.61 -19.35
C LEU A 294 -5.27 -6.29 -18.68
N GLU A 295 -5.52 -7.17 -17.70
CA GLU A 295 -4.51 -7.92 -16.96
C GLU A 295 -4.86 -9.42 -16.91
N PRO A 296 -4.46 -10.20 -17.93
CA PRO A 296 -4.76 -11.64 -17.99
C PRO A 296 -4.18 -12.45 -16.83
N MET A 297 -3.16 -11.95 -16.13
CA MET A 297 -2.56 -12.62 -14.96
C MET A 297 -3.21 -12.23 -13.63
N ASN A 298 -4.29 -11.44 -13.63
CA ASN A 298 -4.92 -10.94 -12.41
C ASN A 298 -5.76 -12.03 -11.70
N SER A 299 -5.11 -12.80 -10.82
CA SER A 299 -5.76 -13.89 -10.08
C SER A 299 -6.98 -13.46 -9.26
N GLY A 300 -6.99 -12.23 -8.74
CA GLY A 300 -8.09 -11.70 -7.94
C GLY A 300 -9.37 -11.57 -8.76
N ALA A 301 -9.26 -11.05 -9.99
CA ALA A 301 -10.39 -10.87 -10.89
C ALA A 301 -11.02 -12.21 -11.30
N TYR A 302 -10.20 -13.21 -11.65
CA TYR A 302 -10.70 -14.56 -11.97
C TYR A 302 -11.44 -15.20 -10.78
N VAL A 303 -10.88 -15.12 -9.57
CA VAL A 303 -11.52 -15.68 -8.36
C VAL A 303 -12.85 -14.99 -8.08
N LEU A 304 -12.89 -13.65 -8.16
CA LEU A 304 -14.13 -12.89 -7.95
C LEU A 304 -15.19 -13.20 -9.01
N LEU A 305 -14.79 -13.34 -10.29
CA LEU A 305 -15.71 -13.68 -11.37
C LEU A 305 -16.28 -15.10 -11.22
N SER A 306 -15.44 -16.06 -10.84
CA SER A 306 -15.88 -17.41 -10.46
C SER A 306 -16.91 -17.37 -9.34
N ASN A 307 -16.71 -16.51 -8.32
CA ASN A 307 -17.65 -16.39 -7.20
C ASN A 307 -18.97 -15.76 -7.62
N VAL A 308 -18.94 -14.75 -8.51
CA VAL A 308 -20.14 -14.14 -9.11
C VAL A 308 -20.96 -15.19 -9.88
N TYR A 309 -20.29 -16.04 -10.66
CA TYR A 309 -20.96 -17.15 -11.37
C TYR A 309 -21.54 -18.19 -10.42
N ALA A 310 -20.82 -18.57 -9.37
CA ALA A 310 -21.31 -19.51 -8.37
C ALA A 310 -22.59 -18.97 -7.69
N LYS A 311 -22.58 -17.71 -7.25
CA LYS A 311 -23.74 -17.05 -6.61
C LYS A 311 -24.97 -16.97 -7.51
N THR A 312 -24.78 -16.97 -8.83
CA THR A 312 -25.87 -16.96 -9.82
C THR A 312 -26.22 -18.35 -10.36
N GLY A 313 -25.64 -19.43 -9.80
CA GLY A 313 -25.90 -20.81 -10.21
C GLY A 313 -25.30 -21.20 -11.58
N ARG A 314 -24.40 -20.37 -12.14
CA ARG A 314 -23.80 -20.58 -13.46
C ARG A 314 -22.55 -21.48 -13.38
N TRP A 315 -22.75 -22.74 -13.00
CA TRP A 315 -21.66 -23.69 -12.73
C TRP A 315 -20.80 -24.07 -13.95
N ILE A 316 -21.33 -23.96 -15.17
CA ILE A 316 -20.57 -24.17 -16.41
C ILE A 316 -19.47 -23.10 -16.54
N GLU A 317 -19.84 -21.84 -16.28
CA GLU A 317 -18.91 -20.71 -16.33
C GLU A 317 -17.87 -20.80 -15.21
N VAL A 318 -18.27 -21.25 -14.01
CA VAL A 318 -17.33 -21.53 -12.89
C VAL A 318 -16.26 -22.54 -13.31
N LYS A 319 -16.65 -23.65 -13.93
CA LYS A 319 -15.70 -24.67 -14.42
C LYS A 319 -14.78 -24.10 -15.49
N ARG A 320 -15.31 -23.30 -16.42
CA ARG A 320 -14.50 -22.65 -17.47
C ARG A 320 -13.45 -21.74 -16.88
N ILE A 321 -13.84 -20.85 -15.96
CA ILE A 321 -12.94 -19.89 -15.31
C ILE A 321 -11.84 -20.60 -14.52
N ARG A 322 -12.17 -21.64 -13.76
CA ARG A 322 -11.17 -22.40 -13.01
C ARG A 322 -10.18 -23.14 -13.91
N HIS A 323 -10.68 -23.75 -15.00
CA HIS A 323 -9.82 -24.39 -15.98
C HIS A 323 -8.87 -23.40 -16.66
N GLU A 324 -9.36 -22.20 -16.99
CA GLU A 324 -8.54 -21.14 -17.57
C GLU A 324 -7.42 -20.70 -16.61
N MET A 325 -7.72 -20.56 -15.31
CA MET A 325 -6.70 -20.28 -14.30
C MET A 325 -5.63 -21.38 -14.23
N GLU A 326 -6.02 -22.65 -14.32
CA GLU A 326 -5.09 -23.80 -14.32
C GLU A 326 -4.17 -23.79 -15.55
N VAL A 327 -4.73 -23.60 -16.74
CA VAL A 327 -3.98 -23.59 -18.01
C VAL A 327 -2.99 -22.43 -18.06
N GLN A 328 -3.36 -21.26 -17.55
CA GLN A 328 -2.50 -20.07 -17.51
C GLN A 328 -1.54 -20.07 -16.31
N GLY A 329 -1.62 -21.05 -15.41
CA GLY A 329 -0.79 -21.11 -14.21
C GLY A 329 -1.07 -20.00 -13.20
N ILE A 330 -2.27 -19.41 -13.23
CA ILE A 330 -2.68 -18.30 -12.36
C ILE A 330 -2.95 -18.83 -10.96
N LYS A 331 -2.14 -18.40 -9.99
CA LYS A 331 -2.31 -18.75 -8.57
C LYS A 331 -2.95 -17.60 -7.82
N LYS A 332 -3.92 -17.92 -6.96
CA LYS A 332 -4.57 -16.96 -6.06
C LYS A 332 -3.54 -16.32 -5.13
N VAL A 333 -3.47 -15.00 -5.14
CA VAL A 333 -2.70 -14.25 -4.14
C VAL A 333 -3.43 -14.33 -2.79
N PRO A 334 -2.81 -14.85 -1.73
CA PRO A 334 -3.46 -14.91 -0.42
C PRO A 334 -3.56 -13.52 0.21
N GLY A 335 -4.60 -13.32 1.03
CA GLY A 335 -4.66 -12.17 1.91
C GLY A 335 -3.57 -12.27 2.97
N CYS A 336 -2.78 -11.21 3.12
CA CYS A 336 -1.66 -11.12 4.04
C CYS A 336 -1.78 -9.87 4.91
N SER A 337 -1.66 -10.06 6.22
CA SER A 337 -1.57 -8.97 7.20
C SER A 337 -0.17 -8.94 7.77
N SER A 338 0.42 -7.75 7.88
CA SER A 338 1.73 -7.56 8.47
C SER A 338 1.67 -6.63 9.68
N VAL A 339 2.50 -6.92 10.68
CA VAL A 339 2.68 -6.10 11.89
C VAL A 339 4.16 -6.00 12.20
N GLU A 340 4.55 -4.91 12.86
CA GLU A 340 5.90 -4.72 13.36
C GLU A 340 5.90 -4.81 14.88
N VAL A 341 6.70 -5.72 15.44
CA VAL A 341 6.90 -5.89 16.88
C VAL A 341 8.39 -6.04 17.12
N ASP A 342 8.95 -5.25 18.05
CA ASP A 342 10.36 -5.25 18.43
C ASP A 342 11.31 -5.10 17.21
N GLY A 343 10.94 -4.24 16.25
CA GLY A 343 11.69 -3.94 15.04
C GLY A 343 11.64 -5.02 13.95
N VAL A 344 10.86 -6.08 14.15
CA VAL A 344 10.71 -7.20 13.21
C VAL A 344 9.32 -7.20 12.60
N ILE A 345 9.25 -7.32 11.28
CA ILE A 345 7.99 -7.42 10.53
C ILE A 345 7.56 -8.88 10.49
N HIS A 346 6.38 -9.16 11.04
CA HIS A 346 5.73 -10.47 11.02
C HIS A 346 4.55 -10.45 10.04
N GLU A 347 4.53 -11.37 9.09
CA GLU A 347 3.50 -11.50 8.05
C GLU A 347 2.61 -12.70 8.31
N PHE A 348 1.30 -12.55 8.24
CA PHE A 348 0.32 -13.57 8.57
C PHE A 348 -0.48 -13.90 7.33
N VAL A 349 -0.48 -15.18 6.97
CA VAL A 349 -1.29 -15.76 5.90
C VAL A 349 -2.08 -16.92 6.51
N VAL A 350 -3.35 -17.05 6.12
CA VAL A 350 -4.21 -18.11 6.63
C VAL A 350 -3.68 -19.47 6.19
N GLY A 351 -3.49 -20.38 7.16
CA GLY A 351 -2.96 -21.73 6.92
C GLY A 351 -1.44 -21.81 6.85
N ASP A 352 -0.73 -20.72 7.14
CA ASP A 352 0.73 -20.73 7.29
C ASP A 352 1.12 -21.20 8.70
N GLU A 353 1.59 -22.44 8.79
CA GLU A 353 2.08 -23.07 10.03
C GLU A 353 3.61 -22.95 10.20
N SER A 354 4.30 -22.22 9.32
CA SER A 354 5.77 -22.13 9.35
C SER A 354 6.33 -21.38 10.57
N LYS A 355 5.47 -20.74 11.37
CA LYS A 355 5.87 -19.94 12.52
C LYS A 355 5.94 -20.77 13.81
N GLU A 356 7.03 -20.61 14.55
CA GLU A 356 7.25 -21.27 15.85
C GLU A 356 6.13 -21.04 16.88
N ASP A 357 5.45 -19.88 16.85
CA ASP A 357 4.36 -19.53 17.77
C ASP A 357 2.94 -19.82 17.20
N SER A 358 2.81 -20.53 16.06
CA SER A 358 1.53 -20.69 15.35
C SER A 358 0.41 -21.22 16.25
N GLU A 359 0.63 -22.36 16.94
CA GLU A 359 -0.36 -22.98 17.82
C GLU A 359 -0.88 -22.01 18.89
N ARG A 360 0.01 -21.21 19.48
CA ARG A 360 -0.35 -20.24 20.52
C ARG A 360 -1.14 -19.06 19.97
N ILE A 361 -0.84 -18.63 18.73
CA ILE A 361 -1.59 -17.57 18.05
C ILE A 361 -3.02 -18.03 17.78
N TYR A 362 -3.19 -19.26 17.28
CA TYR A 362 -4.51 -19.85 17.06
C TYR A 362 -5.30 -20.00 18.36
N ALA A 363 -4.67 -20.49 19.44
CA ALA A 363 -5.32 -20.58 20.74
C ALA A 363 -5.76 -19.21 21.30
N MET A 364 -4.93 -18.18 21.16
CA MET A 364 -5.30 -16.80 21.53
C MET A 364 -6.45 -16.28 20.65
N LEU A 365 -6.45 -16.59 19.36
CA LEU A 365 -7.52 -16.19 18.47
C LEU A 365 -8.85 -16.85 18.86
N ASP A 366 -8.85 -18.13 19.21
CA ASP A 366 -10.05 -18.83 19.69
C ASP A 366 -10.58 -18.17 20.99
N GLU A 367 -9.70 -17.79 21.91
CA GLU A 367 -10.08 -17.04 23.12
C GLU A 367 -10.70 -15.69 22.77
N ILE A 368 -10.12 -14.94 21.84
CA ILE A 368 -10.68 -13.68 21.34
C ILE A 368 -12.08 -13.91 20.79
N MET A 369 -12.24 -14.86 19.87
CA MET A 369 -13.52 -15.14 19.22
C MET A 369 -14.59 -15.59 20.23
N GLN A 370 -14.22 -16.36 21.25
CA GLN A 370 -15.13 -16.75 22.32
C GLN A 370 -15.64 -15.53 23.11
N ARG A 371 -14.75 -14.64 23.54
CA ARG A 371 -15.13 -13.40 24.25
C ARG A 371 -15.99 -12.46 23.38
N LEU A 372 -15.73 -12.43 22.07
CA LEU A 372 -16.56 -11.67 21.13
C LEU A 372 -17.97 -12.23 21.07
N LYS A 373 -18.13 -13.55 20.96
CA LYS A 373 -19.45 -14.22 20.95
C LYS A 373 -20.22 -13.96 22.24
N GLU A 374 -19.57 -14.03 23.40
CA GLU A 374 -20.16 -13.68 24.70
C GLU A 374 -20.63 -12.22 24.77
N ALA A 375 -19.96 -11.32 24.04
CA ALA A 375 -20.33 -9.92 23.92
C ALA A 375 -21.38 -9.64 22.80
N GLY A 376 -21.93 -10.69 22.18
CA GLY A 376 -23.00 -10.60 21.17
C GLY A 376 -22.52 -10.49 19.72
N TYR A 377 -21.28 -10.86 19.42
CA TYR A 377 -20.79 -10.94 18.04
C TYR A 377 -21.49 -12.07 17.27
N VAL A 378 -21.93 -11.76 16.06
CA VAL A 378 -22.47 -12.70 15.08
C VAL A 378 -21.69 -12.51 13.78
N SER A 379 -21.16 -13.61 13.24
CA SER A 379 -20.39 -13.62 12.01
C SER A 379 -21.26 -13.21 10.81
N ASP A 380 -20.75 -12.33 9.94
CA ASP A 380 -21.43 -12.00 8.69
C ASP A 380 -21.09 -13.03 7.61
N THR A 381 -21.80 -14.16 7.60
CA THR A 381 -21.53 -15.27 6.66
C THR A 381 -21.73 -14.88 5.19
N LYS A 382 -22.38 -13.74 4.89
CA LYS A 382 -22.50 -13.21 3.51
C LYS A 382 -21.16 -12.78 2.92
N GLU A 383 -20.16 -12.50 3.76
CA GLU A 383 -18.81 -12.16 3.34
C GLU A 383 -18.04 -13.40 2.81
N VAL A 384 -18.49 -14.61 3.13
CA VAL A 384 -17.91 -15.85 2.61
C VAL A 384 -18.63 -16.29 1.36
N LEU A 385 -17.94 -16.15 0.23
CA LEU A 385 -18.46 -16.52 -1.09
C LEU A 385 -18.22 -18.00 -1.43
N LEU A 386 -17.58 -18.76 -0.54
CA LEU A 386 -17.39 -20.21 -0.71
C LEU A 386 -18.70 -20.95 -0.41
N ASP A 387 -18.98 -21.98 -1.20
CA ASP A 387 -20.11 -22.89 -1.00
C ASP A 387 -19.77 -23.86 0.14
N LEU A 388 -19.91 -23.36 1.37
CA LEU A 388 -19.78 -24.08 2.63
C LEU A 388 -21.13 -24.04 3.35
N ASP A 389 -21.35 -24.97 4.27
CA ASP A 389 -22.40 -24.81 5.26
C ASP A 389 -22.15 -23.57 6.14
N GLU A 390 -23.16 -23.12 6.88
CA GLU A 390 -23.04 -21.91 7.70
C GLU A 390 -21.90 -22.03 8.73
N GLU A 391 -21.69 -23.22 9.30
CA GLU A 391 -20.58 -23.50 10.22
C GLU A 391 -19.21 -23.36 9.54
N GLY A 392 -19.06 -23.88 8.32
CA GLY A 392 -17.85 -23.72 7.52
C GLY A 392 -17.58 -22.27 7.11
N LYS A 393 -18.62 -21.47 6.84
CA LYS A 393 -18.46 -20.02 6.57
C LYS A 393 -18.00 -19.27 7.81
N GLU A 394 -18.59 -19.55 8.97
CA GLU A 394 -18.17 -18.96 10.23
C GLU A 394 -16.70 -19.28 10.56
N MET A 395 -16.30 -20.53 10.32
CA MET A 395 -14.92 -20.98 10.52
C MET A 395 -13.95 -20.24 9.57
N ALA A 396 -14.31 -20.08 8.29
CA ALA A 396 -13.49 -19.35 7.32
C ALA A 396 -13.27 -17.88 7.72
N LEU A 397 -14.30 -17.22 8.27
CA LEU A 397 -14.20 -15.83 8.76
C LEU A 397 -13.35 -15.71 10.02
N SER A 398 -13.37 -16.73 10.88
CA SER A 398 -12.70 -16.71 12.18
C SER A 398 -11.19 -16.58 12.05
N TYR A 399 -10.60 -17.12 10.98
CA TYR A 399 -9.15 -17.22 10.80
C TYR A 399 -8.55 -16.24 9.78
N HIS A 400 -9.22 -15.12 9.51
CA HIS A 400 -8.65 -14.07 8.65
C HIS A 400 -7.30 -13.56 9.17
N SER A 401 -6.39 -13.22 8.26
CA SER A 401 -5.01 -12.85 8.59
C SER A 401 -4.91 -11.64 9.55
N GLU A 402 -5.90 -10.73 9.48
CA GLU A 402 -6.00 -9.58 10.38
C GLU A 402 -6.23 -10.03 11.82
N LYS A 403 -7.08 -11.04 12.03
CA LYS A 403 -7.40 -11.55 13.36
C LYS A 403 -6.21 -12.31 13.95
N LEU A 404 -5.48 -13.08 13.13
CA LEU A 404 -4.21 -13.71 13.50
C LEU A 404 -3.15 -12.67 13.91
N ALA A 405 -3.04 -11.59 13.14
CA ALA A 405 -2.13 -10.48 13.45
C ALA A 405 -2.48 -9.81 14.78
N ILE A 406 -3.78 -9.58 15.07
CA ILE A 406 -4.23 -9.05 16.36
C ILE A 406 -3.90 -10.00 17.49
N ALA A 407 -4.20 -11.30 17.35
CA ALA A 407 -3.92 -12.31 18.37
C ALA A 407 -2.43 -12.32 18.72
N PHE A 408 -1.55 -12.34 17.72
CA PHE A 408 -0.11 -12.22 17.92
C PHE A 408 0.28 -10.95 18.67
N CYS A 409 -0.24 -9.78 18.27
CA CYS A 409 0.08 -8.53 18.93
C CYS A 409 -0.40 -8.51 20.39
N LEU A 410 -1.59 -9.02 20.69
CA LEU A 410 -2.11 -9.10 22.07
C LEU A 410 -1.25 -10.00 22.96
N MET A 411 -0.65 -11.06 22.40
CA MET A 411 0.28 -11.93 23.12
C MET A 411 1.64 -11.29 23.37
N LYS A 412 2.18 -10.58 22.38
CA LYS A 412 3.58 -10.11 22.40
C LYS A 412 3.76 -8.71 22.97
N THR A 413 2.70 -7.91 23.03
CA THR A 413 2.80 -6.50 23.43
C THR A 413 2.03 -6.21 24.72
N ARG A 414 2.50 -5.23 25.48
CA ARG A 414 1.90 -4.85 26.76
C ARG A 414 0.49 -4.28 26.57
N PRO A 415 -0.40 -4.40 27.59
CA PRO A 415 -1.68 -3.71 27.59
C PRO A 415 -1.51 -2.20 27.31
N GLY A 416 -2.38 -1.65 26.47
CA GLY A 416 -2.34 -0.24 26.06
C GLY A 416 -1.42 0.07 24.86
N THR A 417 -0.53 -0.84 24.42
CA THR A 417 0.25 -0.61 23.20
C THR A 417 -0.67 -0.61 21.96
N PRO A 418 -0.65 0.39 21.08
CA PRO A 418 -1.49 0.37 19.87
C PRO A 418 -1.06 -0.76 18.92
N VAL A 419 -2.03 -1.51 18.40
CA VAL A 419 -1.80 -2.56 17.39
C VAL A 419 -1.84 -1.93 16.00
N ARG A 420 -0.77 -2.07 15.22
CA ARG A 420 -0.68 -1.51 13.85
C ARG A 420 -0.61 -2.65 12.84
N ILE A 421 -1.58 -2.70 11.94
CA ILE A 421 -1.72 -3.75 10.94
C ILE A 421 -1.72 -3.12 9.55
N ILE A 422 -0.98 -3.73 8.64
CA ILE A 422 -1.01 -3.39 7.23
C ILE A 422 -1.53 -4.59 6.47
N LYS A 423 -2.60 -4.36 5.72
CA LYS A 423 -3.26 -5.38 4.91
C LYS A 423 -2.98 -5.10 3.44
N ASN A 424 -2.62 -6.15 2.69
CA ASN A 424 -2.42 -6.06 1.24
C ASN A 424 -3.73 -5.96 0.43
N LEU A 425 -4.86 -6.27 1.06
CA LEU A 425 -6.20 -6.22 0.51
C LEU A 425 -7.08 -5.26 1.32
N ARG A 426 -8.28 -4.95 0.79
CA ARG A 426 -9.32 -4.29 1.57
C ARG A 426 -9.82 -5.23 2.67
N ILE A 427 -9.98 -4.74 3.90
CA ILE A 427 -10.59 -5.50 5.00
C ILE A 427 -12.05 -5.84 4.67
N CYS A 428 -12.60 -6.93 5.21
CA CYS A 428 -14.00 -7.30 4.99
C CYS A 428 -14.94 -6.71 6.06
N GLY A 429 -16.25 -6.74 5.79
CA GLY A 429 -17.29 -6.22 6.71
C GLY A 429 -17.16 -6.80 8.12
N ASP A 430 -16.99 -8.11 8.17
CA ASP A 430 -16.82 -8.88 9.39
C ASP A 430 -15.56 -8.49 10.17
N CYS A 431 -14.39 -8.42 9.52
CA CYS A 431 -13.14 -8.01 10.16
C CYS A 431 -13.25 -6.59 10.73
N HIS A 432 -13.90 -5.67 10.02
CA HIS A 432 -14.11 -4.31 10.50
C HIS A 432 -14.97 -4.28 11.78
N LEU A 433 -16.05 -5.08 11.83
CA LEU A 433 -16.87 -5.22 13.04
C LEU A 433 -16.07 -5.85 14.19
N VAL A 434 -15.33 -6.92 13.93
CA VAL A 434 -14.51 -7.61 14.91
C VAL A 434 -13.47 -6.65 15.51
N MET A 435 -12.78 -5.86 14.68
CA MET A 435 -11.81 -4.87 15.16
C MET A 435 -12.44 -3.80 16.06
N LYS A 436 -13.65 -3.32 15.74
CA LYS A 436 -14.42 -2.42 16.62
C LYS A 436 -14.63 -3.10 17.98
N MET A 437 -15.15 -4.33 17.99
CA MET A 437 -15.44 -5.04 19.23
C MET A 437 -14.18 -5.34 20.05
N ILE A 438 -13.10 -5.80 19.41
CA ILE A 438 -11.81 -6.05 20.08
C ILE A 438 -11.29 -4.76 20.72
N SER A 439 -11.37 -3.62 20.02
CA SER A 439 -10.88 -2.35 20.56
C SER A 439 -11.56 -1.98 21.89
N LYS A 440 -12.86 -2.30 22.01
CA LYS A 440 -13.68 -2.07 23.22
C LYS A 440 -13.40 -3.10 24.31
N ILE A 441 -13.40 -4.40 23.97
CA ILE A 441 -13.33 -5.50 24.94
C ILE A 441 -11.93 -5.63 25.53
N PHE A 442 -10.89 -5.45 24.72
CA PHE A 442 -9.49 -5.57 25.15
C PHE A 442 -8.87 -4.22 25.53
N GLY A 443 -9.58 -3.10 25.31
CA GLY A 443 -9.07 -1.75 25.60
C GLY A 443 -7.81 -1.42 24.80
N ARG A 444 -7.80 -1.77 23.52
CA ARG A 444 -6.64 -1.60 22.63
C ARG A 444 -7.01 -0.73 21.45
N GLU A 445 -6.23 0.32 21.21
CA GLU A 445 -6.29 1.02 19.93
C GLU A 445 -5.74 0.10 18.83
N ILE A 446 -6.51 -0.07 17.76
CA ILE A 446 -6.09 -0.85 16.59
C ILE A 446 -6.10 0.10 15.39
N VAL A 447 -4.98 0.18 14.70
CA VAL A 447 -4.80 0.99 13.50
C VAL A 447 -4.56 0.03 12.34
N VAL A 448 -5.47 0.02 11.38
CA VAL A 448 -5.36 -0.85 10.20
C VAL A 448 -5.24 0.01 8.95
N ARG A 449 -4.14 -0.15 8.23
CA ARG A 449 -3.99 0.35 6.86
C ARG A 449 -4.47 -0.73 5.90
N ASP A 450 -5.58 -0.49 5.22
CA ASP A 450 -5.95 -1.28 4.04
C ASP A 450 -5.24 -0.74 2.79
N CYS A 451 -5.62 -1.18 1.59
CA CYS A 451 -4.97 -0.73 0.36
C CYS A 451 -5.05 0.80 0.14
N ASN A 452 -6.05 1.48 0.70
CA ASN A 452 -6.36 2.87 0.35
C ASN A 452 -6.47 3.82 1.56
N ARG A 453 -6.60 3.33 2.81
CA ARG A 453 -6.86 4.20 3.97
C ARG A 453 -6.44 3.61 5.30
N PHE A 454 -6.45 4.48 6.31
CA PHE A 454 -6.41 4.08 7.71
C PHE A 454 -7.80 3.96 8.34
N HIS A 455 -7.97 2.87 9.09
CA HIS A 455 -9.06 2.64 10.01
C HIS A 455 -8.48 2.69 11.42
N HIS A 456 -8.92 3.66 12.22
CA HIS A 456 -8.55 3.77 13.63
C HIS A 456 -9.70 3.28 14.48
N PHE A 457 -9.53 2.10 15.06
CA PHE A 457 -10.51 1.48 15.94
C PHE A 457 -10.21 1.83 17.39
N ARG A 458 -11.17 2.47 18.04
CA ARG A 458 -11.08 2.89 19.44
C ARG A 458 -12.44 2.81 20.11
N ASP A 459 -12.47 2.17 21.27
CA ASP A 459 -13.65 2.09 22.15
C ASP A 459 -14.94 1.61 21.43
N GLY A 460 -14.80 0.71 20.44
CA GLY A 460 -15.96 0.20 19.68
C GLY A 460 -16.34 0.99 18.44
N SER A 461 -15.60 2.06 18.13
CA SER A 461 -15.84 2.92 16.97
C SER A 461 -14.68 2.88 15.98
N CYS A 462 -14.93 3.26 14.72
CA CYS A 462 -13.89 3.42 13.70
C CYS A 462 -13.90 4.84 13.14
N SER A 463 -12.72 5.40 12.83
CA SER A 463 -12.55 6.72 12.21
C SER A 463 -13.33 6.91 10.91
N CYS A 464 -13.62 5.83 10.18
CA CYS A 464 -14.37 5.87 8.91
C CYS A 464 -15.88 6.07 9.10
N ARG A 465 -16.42 5.97 10.33
CA ARG A 465 -17.86 6.04 10.64
C ARG A 465 -18.71 5.06 9.82
N ASP A 466 -18.16 3.87 9.56
CA ASP A 466 -18.76 2.83 8.72
C ASP A 466 -18.99 3.24 7.26
N TYR A 467 -18.42 4.37 6.82
CA TYR A 467 -18.37 4.78 5.42
C TYR A 467 -17.04 4.34 4.81
N TRP A 468 -16.99 3.08 4.36
CA TRP A 468 -15.78 2.56 3.77
C TRP A 468 -15.98 1.68 2.56
#